data_AF-A0A957DIH6-F1
#
_entry.id   AF-A0A957DIH6-F1
#
_cell.length_a   1.000
_cell.length_b   1.000
_cell.length_c   1.000
_cell.angle_alpha   90.00
_cell.angle_beta   90.00
_cell.angle_gamma   90.00
#
_symmetry.space_group_name_H-M   'P 1'
#
loop_
_entity.id
_entity.type
_entity.pdbx_description
1 polymer ?
#
loop_
_entity_poly.entity_id
_entity_poly.type
_entity_poly.pdbx_seq_one_letter_code
_entity_poly.pdbx_strand_id
1 'polypeptide(L)'
;MNVMFADADGAEIRQLLRETYDLLVLSLMEFGSMDKETAVRMIADSGLFAFATEMEAYLLLHEEAYCWAMVLLHGRENTQWHQDPTLWPIPERYNALAEAYYRSLEA
;
A
#
# COMPACT_ATOMS: atom_id res chain seq x y z
N MET A 1 -7.60 -24.07 -17.37
CA MET A 1 -7.07 -24.79 -16.19
C MET A 1 -7.63 -24.06 -14.99
N ASN A 2 -8.71 -24.58 -14.39
CA ASN A 2 -9.31 -23.96 -13.19
C ASN A 2 -8.52 -24.45 -12.00
N VAL A 3 -7.83 -23.55 -11.32
CA VAL A 3 -7.24 -23.87 -10.03
C VAL A 3 -8.22 -23.40 -8.97
N MET A 4 -8.97 -24.35 -8.41
CA MET A 4 -9.71 -24.15 -7.17
C MET A 4 -8.71 -24.31 -6.03
N PHE A 5 -8.16 -23.19 -5.57
CA PHE A 5 -7.46 -23.15 -4.29
C PHE A 5 -8.52 -22.93 -3.20
N ALA A 6 -8.50 -23.81 -2.20
CA ALA A 6 -9.47 -23.85 -1.12
C ALA A 6 -9.58 -22.49 -0.40
N ASP A 7 -10.79 -22.12 -0.03
CA ASP A 7 -11.26 -20.77 0.29
C ASP A 7 -10.56 -20.01 1.45
N ALA A 8 -9.58 -20.61 2.14
CA ALA A 8 -8.89 -20.02 3.30
C ALA A 8 -7.70 -19.11 2.89
N ASP A 9 -6.80 -19.58 2.03
CA ASP A 9 -5.61 -18.81 1.59
C ASP A 9 -6.03 -17.58 0.78
N GLY A 10 -7.10 -17.72 -0.01
CA GLY A 10 -7.71 -16.62 -0.73
C GLY A 10 -8.35 -15.57 0.19
N ALA A 11 -8.85 -15.95 1.36
CA ALA A 11 -9.46 -15.02 2.30
C ALA A 11 -8.40 -14.18 3.02
N GLU A 12 -7.31 -14.82 3.45
CA GLU A 12 -6.19 -14.15 4.09
C GLU A 12 -5.51 -13.15 3.15
N ILE A 13 -5.19 -13.56 1.91
CA ILE A 13 -4.56 -12.63 0.96
C ILE A 13 -5.49 -11.46 0.61
N ARG A 14 -6.81 -11.68 0.51
CA ARG A 14 -7.78 -10.59 0.28
C ARG A 14 -7.85 -9.64 1.47
N GLN A 15 -7.74 -10.15 2.68
CA GLN A 15 -7.69 -9.32 3.88
C GLN A 15 -6.42 -8.47 3.89
N LEU A 16 -5.25 -9.09 3.68
CA LEU A 16 -3.97 -8.39 3.62
C LEU A 16 -3.96 -7.31 2.53
N LEU A 17 -4.47 -7.63 1.33
CA LEU A 17 -4.60 -6.65 0.25
C LEU A 17 -5.50 -5.48 0.61
N ARG A 18 -6.58 -5.71 1.36
CA ARG A 18 -7.48 -4.65 1.84
C ARG A 18 -6.77 -3.76 2.85
N GLU A 19 -6.06 -4.35 3.79
CA GLU A 19 -5.29 -3.64 4.81
C GLU A 19 -4.18 -2.80 4.16
N THR A 20 -3.44 -3.37 3.20
CA THR A 20 -2.43 -2.64 2.43
C THR A 20 -3.04 -1.49 1.63
N TYR A 21 -4.21 -1.69 1.01
CA TYR A 21 -4.90 -0.62 0.28
C TYR A 21 -5.30 0.54 1.20
N ASP A 22 -5.90 0.25 2.35
CA ASP A 22 -6.32 1.25 3.32
C ASP A 22 -5.12 2.03 3.87
N LEU A 23 -4.03 1.34 4.23
CA LEU A 23 -2.79 1.97 4.69
C LEU A 23 -2.11 2.80 3.60
N LEU A 24 -2.20 2.38 2.33
CA LEU A 24 -1.67 3.15 1.21
C LEU A 24 -2.45 4.45 1.03
N VAL A 25 -3.79 4.40 1.10
CA VAL A 25 -4.65 5.59 1.05
C VAL A 25 -4.28 6.55 2.20
N LEU A 26 -4.17 6.03 3.43
CA LEU A 26 -3.80 6.84 4.59
C LEU A 26 -2.39 7.45 4.42
N SER A 27 -1.43 6.69 3.89
CA SER A 27 -0.07 7.16 3.64
C SER A 27 -0.03 8.26 2.58
N LEU A 28 -0.80 8.13 1.49
CA LEU A 28 -0.91 9.16 0.47
C LEU A 28 -1.54 10.44 1.02
N MET A 29 -2.55 10.32 1.87
CA MET A 29 -3.17 11.47 2.52
C MET A 29 -2.18 12.19 3.44
N GLU A 30 -1.47 11.44 4.30
CA GLU A 30 -0.52 11.98 5.28
C GLU A 30 0.73 12.58 4.61
N PHE A 31 1.37 11.85 3.70
CA PHE A 31 2.67 12.25 3.13
C PHE A 31 2.53 13.03 1.82
N GLY A 32 1.44 12.82 1.08
CA GLY A 32 1.14 13.56 -0.14
C GLY A 32 0.29 14.80 0.07
N SER A 33 -0.14 15.09 1.32
CA SER A 33 -0.99 16.24 1.66
C SER A 33 -2.24 16.35 0.79
N MET A 34 -2.87 15.22 0.50
CA MET A 34 -4.05 15.14 -0.38
C MET A 34 -5.26 14.56 0.34
N ASP A 35 -6.45 14.80 -0.21
CA ASP A 35 -7.68 14.19 0.29
C ASP A 35 -7.80 12.70 -0.13
N LYS A 36 -8.75 12.02 0.52
CA LYS A 36 -9.01 10.59 0.27
C LYS A 36 -9.40 10.31 -1.18
N GLU A 37 -10.20 11.18 -1.79
CA GLU A 37 -10.68 10.99 -3.17
C GLU A 37 -9.49 11.00 -4.15
N THR A 38 -8.59 11.97 -3.97
CA THR A 38 -7.37 12.11 -4.77
C THR A 38 -6.42 10.93 -4.56
N ALA A 39 -6.23 10.48 -3.32
CA ALA A 39 -5.43 9.31 -3.01
C ALA A 39 -5.98 8.03 -3.69
N VAL A 40 -7.28 7.79 -3.56
CA VAL A 40 -7.96 6.64 -4.19
C VAL A 40 -7.82 6.69 -5.72
N ARG A 41 -8.02 7.86 -6.33
CA ARG A 41 -7.85 8.05 -7.77
C ARG A 41 -6.40 7.79 -8.20
N MET A 42 -5.41 8.28 -7.46
CA MET A 42 -4.00 8.04 -7.75
C MET A 42 -3.65 6.54 -7.71
N ILE A 43 -4.17 5.79 -6.74
CA ILE A 43 -3.98 4.33 -6.68
C ILE A 43 -4.65 3.66 -7.88
N ALA A 44 -5.90 4.03 -8.20
CA ALA A 44 -6.61 3.46 -9.35
C ALA A 44 -5.88 3.72 -10.67
N ASP A 45 -5.43 4.96 -10.90
CA ASP A 45 -4.73 5.37 -12.12
C ASP A 45 -3.35 4.71 -12.26
N SER A 46 -2.73 4.32 -11.14
CA SER A 46 -1.41 3.65 -11.15
C SER A 46 -1.44 2.20 -11.63
N GLY A 47 -2.60 1.54 -11.57
CA GLY A 47 -2.71 0.10 -11.82
C GLY A 47 -2.03 -0.78 -10.76
N LEU A 48 -1.58 -0.21 -9.63
CA LEU A 48 -0.83 -0.94 -8.60
C LEU A 48 -1.58 -2.16 -8.04
N PHE A 49 -2.92 -2.12 -8.01
CA PHE A 49 -3.78 -3.21 -7.57
C PHE A 49 -4.39 -4.05 -8.71
N ALA A 50 -3.94 -3.85 -9.95
CA ALA A 50 -4.42 -4.56 -11.13
C ALA A 50 -3.62 -5.86 -11.39
N PHE A 51 -3.61 -6.77 -10.41
CA PHE A 51 -2.88 -8.03 -10.49
C PHE A 51 -3.53 -9.02 -11.47
N ALA A 52 -2.73 -9.65 -12.31
CA ALA A 52 -3.09 -10.77 -13.16
C ALA A 52 -2.86 -12.13 -12.48
N THR A 53 -2.01 -12.18 -11.44
CA THR A 53 -1.67 -13.42 -10.73
C THR A 53 -1.52 -13.21 -9.22
N GLU A 54 -1.62 -14.30 -8.44
CA GLU A 54 -1.36 -14.27 -6.98
C GLU A 54 0.10 -13.88 -6.65
N MET A 55 1.06 -14.26 -7.48
CA MET A 55 2.47 -13.88 -7.29
C MET A 55 2.64 -12.35 -7.31
N GLU A 56 1.93 -11.66 -8.20
CA GLU A 56 1.97 -10.18 -8.25
C GLU A 56 1.34 -9.55 -7.01
N ALA A 57 0.29 -10.16 -6.45
CA ALA A 57 -0.27 -9.74 -5.17
C ALA A 57 0.75 -9.92 -4.03
N TYR A 58 1.47 -11.05 -3.98
CA TYR A 58 2.53 -11.25 -2.99
C TYR A 58 3.70 -10.28 -3.15
N LEU A 59 4.05 -9.89 -4.39
CA LEU A 59 5.07 -8.86 -4.63
C LEU A 59 4.67 -7.51 -4.06
N LEU A 60 3.39 -7.12 -4.18
CA LEU A 60 2.88 -5.92 -3.53
C LEU A 60 3.04 -6.02 -2.00
N LEU A 61 2.61 -7.15 -1.42
CA LEU A 61 2.60 -7.38 0.02
C LEU A 61 4.00 -7.57 0.63
N HIS A 62 5.05 -7.65 -0.20
CA HIS A 62 6.43 -7.77 0.29
C HIS A 62 6.96 -6.46 0.88
N GLU A 63 6.37 -5.33 0.52
CA GLU A 63 6.80 -4.00 0.95
C GLU A 63 5.71 -3.29 1.75
N GLU A 64 6.13 -2.38 2.61
CA GLU A 64 5.23 -1.52 3.37
C GLU A 64 4.41 -0.60 2.46
N ALA A 65 3.16 -0.31 2.84
CA ALA A 65 2.30 0.61 2.09
C ALA A 65 2.94 2.00 1.91
N TYR A 66 3.76 2.43 2.89
CA TYR A 66 4.58 3.64 2.78
C TYR A 66 5.49 3.64 1.54
N CYS A 67 6.20 2.54 1.27
CA CYS A 67 7.13 2.44 0.15
C CYS A 67 6.39 2.63 -1.18
N TRP A 68 5.21 2.01 -1.31
CA TRP A 68 4.35 2.21 -2.47
C TRP A 68 3.83 3.65 -2.57
N ALA A 69 3.48 4.30 -1.45
CA ALA A 69 3.11 5.71 -1.43
C ALA A 69 4.25 6.59 -1.98
N MET A 70 5.50 6.35 -1.57
CA MET A 70 6.66 7.10 -2.06
C MET A 70 6.91 6.87 -3.56
N VAL A 71 6.72 5.64 -4.04
CA VAL A 71 6.78 5.33 -5.48
C VAL A 71 5.72 6.11 -6.26
N LEU A 72 4.48 6.18 -5.77
CA LEU A 72 3.41 6.91 -6.43
C LEU A 72 3.64 8.44 -6.44
N LEU A 73 4.12 8.98 -5.33
CA LEU A 73 4.34 10.42 -5.17
C LEU A 73 5.60 10.92 -5.90
N HIS A 74 6.67 10.12 -5.88
CA HIS A 74 8.00 10.58 -6.28
C HIS A 74 8.63 9.74 -7.39
N GLY A 75 8.23 8.48 -7.56
CA GLY A 75 8.96 7.50 -8.38
C GLY A 75 9.11 7.87 -9.86
N ARG A 76 8.26 8.74 -10.39
CA ARG A 76 8.38 9.26 -11.77
C ARG A 76 9.50 10.29 -11.93
N GLU A 77 9.69 11.14 -10.93
CA GLU A 77 10.63 12.28 -10.98
C GLU A 77 11.94 11.97 -10.24
N ASN A 78 11.87 11.12 -9.23
CA ASN A 78 12.99 10.65 -8.41
C ASN A 78 12.92 9.13 -8.24
N THR A 79 13.55 8.40 -9.17
CA THR A 79 13.63 6.93 -9.12
C THR A 79 14.54 6.42 -7.98
N GLN A 80 15.31 7.30 -7.34
CA GLN A 80 16.19 6.99 -6.21
C GLN A 80 15.68 7.62 -4.90
N TRP A 81 14.37 7.81 -4.75
CA TRP A 81 13.76 8.39 -3.55
C TRP A 81 14.17 7.66 -2.25
N HIS A 82 14.45 6.36 -2.31
CA HIS A 82 14.92 5.56 -1.18
C HIS A 82 16.34 5.95 -0.69
N GLN A 83 17.06 6.80 -1.42
CA GLN A 83 18.33 7.38 -1.00
C GLN A 83 18.16 8.78 -0.40
N ASP A 84 16.98 9.39 -0.53
CA ASP A 84 16.68 10.70 0.04
C ASP A 84 16.43 10.56 1.56
N PRO A 85 17.25 11.16 2.43
CA PRO A 85 17.11 11.05 3.88
C PRO A 85 15.82 11.68 4.43
N THR A 86 15.11 12.48 3.63
CA THR A 86 13.82 13.07 3.99
C THR A 86 12.64 12.15 3.70
N LEU A 87 12.84 11.15 2.83
CA LEU A 87 11.85 10.15 2.42
C LEU A 87 12.19 8.74 2.93
N TRP A 88 13.43 8.50 3.33
CA TRP A 88 13.94 7.22 3.82
C TRP A 88 14.93 7.41 4.98
N PRO A 89 14.91 6.56 6.04
CA PRO A 89 14.07 5.38 6.24
C PRO A 89 12.58 5.72 6.43
N ILE A 90 11.74 4.68 6.50
CA ILE A 90 10.32 4.82 6.83
C ILE A 90 10.18 5.62 8.13
N PRO A 91 9.45 6.75 8.13
CA PRO A 91 9.42 7.65 9.27
C PRO A 91 8.51 7.09 10.38
N GLU A 92 8.83 7.39 11.65
CA GLU A 92 8.07 6.90 12.83
C GLU A 92 6.57 7.21 12.76
N ARG A 93 6.20 8.34 12.16
CA ARG A 93 4.80 8.73 11.94
C ARG A 93 4.01 7.72 11.10
N TYR A 94 4.65 7.00 10.17
CA TYR A 94 3.99 5.90 9.46
C TYR A 94 3.68 4.74 10.42
N ASN A 95 4.63 4.37 11.29
CA ASN A 95 4.41 3.30 12.27
C ASN A 95 3.22 3.63 13.20
N ALA A 96 3.14 4.88 13.66
CA ALA A 96 2.03 5.35 14.48
C ALA A 96 0.67 5.30 13.72
N LEU A 97 0.68 5.66 12.43
CA LEU A 97 -0.49 5.60 11.56
C LEU A 97 -0.95 4.15 11.33
N ALA A 98 -0.02 3.23 11.07
CA ALA A 98 -0.31 1.81 10.93
C ALA A 98 -0.87 1.21 12.23
N GLU A 99 -0.25 1.51 13.37
CA GLU A 99 -0.74 1.05 14.69
C GLU A 99 -2.14 1.59 15.00
N ALA A 100 -2.44 2.84 14.65
CA ALA A 100 -3.78 3.41 14.80
C ALA A 100 -4.81 2.70 13.90
N TYR A 101 -4.45 2.39 12.66
CA TYR A 101 -5.29 1.63 11.75
C TYR A 101 -5.60 0.23 12.30
N TYR A 102 -4.59 -0.55 12.69
CA TYR A 102 -4.81 -1.91 13.19
C TYR A 102 -5.64 -1.94 14.48
N ARG A 103 -5.40 -1.01 15.41
CA ARG A 103 -6.26 -0.86 16.60
C ARG A 103 -7.73 -0.58 16.26
N SER A 104 -7.99 0.11 15.15
CA SER A 104 -9.37 0.39 14.72
C SER A 104 -10.09 -0.82 14.14
N LEU A 105 -9.37 -1.86 13.72
CA LEU A 105 -9.96 -3.12 13.24
C LEU A 105 -10.43 -4.02 14.39
N GLU A 106 -9.87 -3.84 15.59
CA GLU A 106 -10.18 -4.62 16.80
C GLU A 106 -11.37 -4.04 17.61
N ALA A 107 -11.80 -2.81 17.31
CA ALA A 107 -12.82 -2.06 18.05
C ALA A 107 -14.22 -2.22 17.46
#